data_AF-A0A7Y3FLH5-F1
#
_entry.id   AF-A0A7Y3FLH5-F1
#
_cell.length_a   1.000
_cell.length_b   1.000
_cell.length_c   1.000
_cell.angle_alpha   90.00
_cell.angle_beta   90.00
_cell.angle_gamma   90.00
#
_symmetry.space_group_name_H-M   'P 1'
#
loop_
_entity.id
_entity.type
_entity.pdbx_description
1 polymer ?
#
loop_
_entity_poly.entity_id
_entity_poly.type
_entity_poly.pdbx_seq_one_letter_code
_entity_poly.pdbx_strand_id
1 'polypeptide(L)' 'MIGLLISAVIASTVGFGLMPLTIRRLRERGIGQFIQEDVEGHAHKHGTPTMGGLVIILAALIGYLVAHLRIWVPGEGFT' A
#
# COMPACT_ATOMS: atom_id res chain seq x y z
N MET A 1 -9.33 -11.21 18.17
CA MET A 1 -9.04 -9.76 18.20
C MET A 1 -7.57 -9.43 18.02
N ILE A 2 -6.64 -10.09 18.73
CA ILE A 2 -5.19 -9.80 18.65
C ILE A 2 -4.62 -9.92 17.23
N GLY A 3 -4.95 -10.98 16.48
CA GLY A 3 -4.49 -11.13 15.09
C GLY A 3 -4.93 -9.99 14.16
N LEU A 4 -6.11 -9.39 14.42
CA LEU A 4 -6.60 -8.23 13.67
C LEU A 4 -5.71 -7.01 13.94
N LEU A 5 -5.36 -6.75 15.21
CA LEU A 5 -4.45 -5.66 15.58
C LEU A 5 -3.06 -5.84 14.98
N ILE A 6 -2.52 -7.06 15.02
CA ILE A 6 -1.22 -7.40 14.42
C ILE A 6 -1.27 -7.14 12.90
N SER A 7 -2.30 -7.64 12.22
CA SER A 7 -2.46 -7.43 10.78
C SER A 7 -2.56 -5.95 10.40
N ALA A 8 -3.27 -5.15 11.20
CA ALA A 8 -3.46 -3.72 10.96
C ALA A 8 -2.15 -2.93 11.12
N VAL A 9 -1.35 -3.23 12.15
CA VAL A 9 -0.04 -2.60 12.36
C VAL A 9 0.89 -2.94 11.21
N ILE A 10 1.01 -4.22 10.87
CA ILE A 10 1.90 -4.69 9.79
C ILE A 10 1.49 -4.09 8.45
N ALA A 11 0.20 -4.14 8.10
CA ALA A 11 -0.30 -3.59 6.85
C ALA A 11 -0.06 -2.07 6.75
N SER A 12 -0.24 -1.33 7.84
CA SER A 12 0.01 0.12 7.85
C SER A 12 1.49 0.44 7.66
N THR A 13 2.38 -0.25 8.39
CA THR A 13 3.83 -0.06 8.26
C THR A 13 4.33 -0.39 6.85
N VAL A 14 3.87 -1.53 6.30
CA VAL A 14 4.23 -1.94 4.94
C VAL A 14 3.67 -0.98 3.89
N GLY A 15 2.42 -0.53 4.05
CA GLY A 15 1.79 0.43 3.14
C GLY A 15 2.53 1.76 3.08
N PHE A 16 2.82 2.37 4.23
CA PHE A 16 3.55 3.64 4.28
C PHE A 16 5.00 3.51 3.79
N GLY A 17 5.66 2.37 4.04
CA GLY A 17 7.03 2.12 3.55
C GLY A 17 7.10 1.87 2.04
N LEU A 18 6.14 1.12 1.47
CA LEU A 18 6.12 0.79 0.04
C LEU A 18 5.58 1.93 -0.83
N MET A 19 4.78 2.84 -0.28
CA MET A 19 4.18 3.95 -1.03
C MET A 19 5.21 4.87 -1.72
N PRO A 20 6.25 5.41 -1.06
CA PRO A 20 7.24 6.28 -1.72
C PRO A 20 8.02 5.56 -2.83
N LEU A 21 8.36 4.29 -2.62
CA LEU A 21 9.02 3.44 -3.62
C LEU A 21 8.14 3.25 -4.85
N THR A 22 6.84 3.03 -4.63
CA THR A 22 5.88 2.80 -5.71
C THR A 22 5.61 4.08 -6.49
N ILE A 23 5.45 5.21 -5.81
CA ILE A 23 5.31 6.54 -6.46
C ILE A 23 6.50 6.80 -7.37
N ARG A 24 7.73 6.58 -6.88
CA ARG A 24 8.94 6.81 -7.66
C ARG A 24 8.98 5.91 -8.90
N ARG A 25 8.69 4.60 -8.75
CA ARG A 25 8.65 3.67 -9.89
C ARG A 25 7.57 3.99 -10.91
N LEU A 26 6.39 4.42 -10.47
CA LEU A 26 5.31 4.80 -11.39
C LEU A 26 5.68 6.05 -12.18
N ARG A 27 6.29 7.02 -11.51
CA ARG A 27 6.78 8.25 -12.15
C ARG A 27 7.87 7.95 -13.17
N GLU A 28 8.82 7.07 -12.84
CA GLU A 28 9.86 6.60 -13.76
C GLU A 28 9.28 5.90 -15.00
N ARG A 29 8.14 5.19 -14.86
CA ARG A 29 7.46 4.51 -15.97
C ARG A 29 6.48 5.40 -16.75
N GLY A 30 6.37 6.69 -16.38
CA GLY A 30 5.42 7.61 -17.02
C GLY A 30 3.95 7.20 -16.85
N ILE A 31 3.64 6.34 -15.86
CA ILE A 31 2.27 5.90 -15.57
C ILE A 31 1.60 6.97 -14.73
N GLY A 32 1.26 8.08 -15.39
CA GLY A 32 0.51 9.21 -14.85
C GLY A 32 -0.89 9.27 -15.46
N GLN A 33 -1.78 9.97 -14.78
CA GLN A 33 -3.12 10.24 -15.30
C GLN A 33 -3.01 11.16 -16.55
N PHE A 34 -3.58 10.73 -17.68
CA PHE A 34 -3.70 11.60 -18.86
C PHE A 34 -4.66 12.74 -18.53
N ILE A 35 -4.24 13.98 -18.78
CA ILE A 35 -5.06 15.16 -18.48
C ILE A 35 -5.73 15.62 -19.76
N GLN A 36 -7.05 15.71 -19.69
CA GLN A 36 -7.84 16.29 -20.74
C GLN A 36 -7.68 17.82 -20.73
N GLU A 37 -7.31 18.39 -21.87
CA GLU A 37 -6.92 19.81 -22.03
C GLU A 37 -8.10 20.80 -21.99
N ASP A 38 -9.33 20.33 -21.72
CA ASP A 38 -10.56 21.10 -21.89
C ASP A 38 -10.75 22.26 -20.89
N VAL A 39 -9.87 22.44 -19.89
CA VAL A 39 -9.96 23.55 -18.91
C VAL A 39 -8.59 23.92 -18.32
N GLU A 40 -8.20 25.20 -18.41
CA GLU A 40 -6.90 25.75 -17.93
C GLU A 40 -6.55 25.38 -16.47
N GLY A 41 -7.56 25.11 -15.63
CA GLY A 41 -7.37 24.72 -14.24
C GLY A 41 -6.84 23.29 -14.02
N HIS A 42 -6.81 22.40 -15.04
CA HIS A 42 -6.46 20.99 -14.85
C HIS A 42 -4.97 20.66 -15.00
N ALA A 43 -4.16 21.59 -15.51
CA ALA A 43 -2.72 21.38 -15.72
C ALA A 43 -1.94 21.04 -14.43
N HIS A 44 -2.42 21.49 -13.25
CA HIS A 44 -1.74 21.24 -11.97
C HIS A 44 -1.80 19.78 -11.48
N LYS A 45 -2.71 18.96 -12.03
CA LYS A 45 -2.86 17.55 -11.63
C LYS A 45 -1.93 16.62 -12.43
N HIS A 46 -1.07 17.18 -13.30
CA HIS A 46 -0.28 16.41 -14.23
C HIS A 46 0.78 15.58 -13.50
N GLY A 47 0.75 14.27 -13.71
CA GLY A 47 1.73 13.35 -13.11
C GLY A 47 1.35 12.76 -11.75
N THR A 48 0.10 12.89 -11.29
CA THR A 48 -0.35 12.09 -10.14
C THR A 48 -0.33 10.59 -10.50
N PRO A 49 0.37 9.74 -9.72
CA PRO A 49 0.49 8.31 -9.98
C PRO A 49 -0.84 7.59 -9.72
N THR A 50 -1.30 6.76 -10.66
CA THR A 50 -2.66 6.17 -10.65
C THR A 50 -2.78 4.82 -9.94
N MET A 51 -1.70 4.28 -9.34
CA MET A 51 -1.68 2.91 -8.78
C MET A 51 -1.47 2.82 -7.26
N GLY A 52 -1.89 3.83 -6.48
CA GLY A 52 -1.79 3.77 -5.02
C GLY A 52 -2.54 2.58 -4.40
N GLY A 53 -3.69 2.20 -4.97
CA GLY A 53 -4.52 1.09 -4.47
C GLY A 53 -3.84 -0.28 -4.50
N LEU A 54 -2.91 -0.51 -5.45
CA LEU A 54 -2.16 -1.77 -5.52
C LEU A 54 -1.28 -1.96 -4.28
N VAL A 55 -0.67 -0.89 -3.78
CA VAL A 55 0.16 -0.91 -2.56
C VAL A 55 -0.69 -1.27 -1.35
N ILE A 56 -1.90 -0.72 -1.26
CA ILE A 56 -2.83 -0.98 -0.16
C ILE A 56 -3.26 -2.45 -0.15
N ILE A 57 -3.62 -3.00 -1.32
CA ILE A 57 -4.01 -4.41 -1.44
C ILE A 57 -2.83 -5.33 -1.06
N LEU A 58 -1.63 -5.06 -1.57
CA LEU A 58 -0.44 -5.84 -1.23
C LEU A 58 -0.11 -5.78 0.26
N ALA A 59 -0.17 -4.59 0.86
CA ALA A 59 0.09 -4.41 2.28
C ALA A 59 -0.94 -5.14 3.15
N ALA A 60 -2.23 -5.12 2.76
CA ALA A 60 -3.29 -5.86 3.43
C ALA A 60 -3.08 -7.38 3.34
N LEU A 61 -2.71 -7.90 2.16
CA LEU A 61 -2.40 -9.31 1.97
C LEU A 61 -1.21 -9.75 2.84
N ILE A 62 -0.15 -8.94 2.88
CA ILE A 62 1.03 -9.20 3.73
C ILE A 62 0.63 -9.19 5.21
N GLY A 63 -0.11 -8.19 5.66
CA GLY A 63 -0.58 -8.10 7.05
C GLY A 63 -1.46 -9.28 7.44
N TYR A 64 -2.36 -9.72 6.54
CA TYR A 64 -3.20 -10.90 6.74
C TYR A 64 -2.36 -12.17 6.85
N LEU A 65 -1.44 -12.40 5.90
CA LEU A 65 -0.58 -13.58 5.88
C LEU A 65 0.27 -13.65 7.13
N VAL A 66 0.95 -12.56 7.51
CA VAL A 66 1.81 -12.56 8.71
C VAL A 66 1.00 -12.78 9.98
N ALA A 67 -0.22 -12.25 10.07
CA ALA A 67 -1.09 -12.50 11.23
C ALA A 67 -1.69 -13.91 11.28
N HIS A 68 -1.78 -14.61 10.14
CA HIS A 68 -2.33 -15.98 10.05
C HIS A 68 -1.26 -17.07 9.99
N LEU A 69 -0.02 -16.73 9.67
CA LEU A 69 1.11 -17.58 9.97
C LEU A 69 1.09 -17.78 11.49
N ARG A 70 1.03 -19.04 11.92
CA ARG A 70 0.99 -19.51 13.33
C ARG A 70 2.27 -19.16 14.11
N ILE A 71 2.86 -17.99 13.86
CA ILE A 71 4.12 -17.53 14.44
C ILE A 71 3.98 -17.43 15.96
N TRP A 72 2.83 -17.01 16.49
CA TRP A 72 2.66 -16.85 17.92
C TRP A 72 1.24 -17.20 18.38
N VAL A 73 1.14 -18.19 19.27
CA VAL A 73 -0.11 -18.55 19.96
C VAL A 73 -0.07 -17.95 21.37
N PRO A 74 -1.02 -17.07 21.73
CA PRO A 74 -1.10 -16.55 23.10
C PRO A 74 -1.31 -17.71 24.07
N GLY A 75 -0.29 -18.01 24.89
CA GLY A 75 -0.31 -19.08 25.89
C GLY A 75 0.59 -20.29 25.57
N GLU A 76 0.95 -20.52 24.30
CA GLU A 76 1.81 -21.65 23.90
C GLU A 76 3.18 -21.24 23.34
N GLY A 77 3.38 -19.95 23.05
CA GLY A 77 4.66 -19.41 22.56
C GLY A 77 4.74 -19.36 21.03
N PHE A 78 5.96 -19.22 20.51
CA PHE A 78 6.25 -19.31 19.07
C PHE A 78 6.44 -20.79 18.70
N THR A 79 5.72 -21.27 17.68
CA THR A 79 5.99 -22.57 17.05
C THR A 79 7.06 -22.44 15.98
#